data_AF-A0A899FNW4-F1
#
_entry.id   AF-A0A899FNW4-F1
#
_cell.length_a   1.000
_cell.length_b   1.000
_cell.length_c   1.000
_cell.angle_alpha   90.00
_cell.angle_beta   90.00
_cell.angle_gamma   90.00
#
_symmetry.space_group_name_H-M   'P 1'
#
loop_
_entity.id
_entity.type
_entity.pdbx_description
1 polymer ?
#
loop_
_entity_poly.entity_id
_entity_poly.type
_entity_poly.pdbx_seq_one_letter_code
_entity_poly.pdbx_strand_id
1 'polypeptide(L)'
;MHQSSTRLMRMTADGRPFTNDYKDLFSTLISSLSLNTHPLTNLRYLKLTHSTRLPDIKDPSRILVTTSTTTFSMAEDIAKLLCQRFILSHFIESVNEKNLTIFKDKAIWKLTPKGIAIVSRFVKRNGVDTPAINDLLASPYNTMQLVILERDPETDAILQDPFMIEIIFRHFVGIKPNIVSMNIQDSPDDYTDGITGVRIIEQKFIESSRYCFNGLSAFLWLMRCCTTMTYGEAIEIATIFINQNLIIHENPESSKNDNFKFSSSKNDLYMITDKGFLISGWRDYDVYSISTVSAKPKFFFIGANRKKQTTIKSVRPRIIQRADPESYLAFQKDIFYDTNTGLLNNETNHKRLFIILNDPALRFQFRVFLQENYCEENLSFYLESIQFFQLAEHAKDSMSIQESLTKAYDLYNAFLVEGSPCELNLDYALKQSLADCMTTIVLNDNETMKNTLESVVRLFDKAQKQILRLMARDSVPKFLQSITQIRNDTNQFQEFIKPTFSTHPISQTS
;
A
#
# COMPACT_ATOMS: atom_id res chain seq x y z
N MET A 1 -16.50 -36.25 0.03
CA MET A 1 -15.70 -36.06 1.25
C MET A 1 -15.81 -34.60 1.63
N HIS A 2 -16.56 -34.28 2.69
CA HIS A 2 -16.61 -32.91 3.22
C HIS A 2 -15.31 -32.66 3.99
N GLN A 3 -14.34 -31.97 3.38
CA GLN A 3 -13.25 -31.37 4.13
C GLN A 3 -13.86 -30.29 5.04
N SER A 4 -13.92 -30.58 6.34
CA SER A 4 -14.23 -29.60 7.38
C SER A 4 -13.06 -28.62 7.51
N SER A 5 -12.90 -27.73 6.52
CA SER A 5 -11.95 -26.61 6.62
C SER A 5 -12.55 -25.54 7.52
N THR A 6 -12.54 -25.78 8.83
CA THR A 6 -12.68 -24.71 9.81
C THR A 6 -11.32 -24.07 9.99
N ARG A 7 -10.87 -23.27 9.02
CA ARG A 7 -9.73 -22.36 9.26
C ARG A 7 -10.19 -21.35 10.31
N LEU A 8 -9.87 -21.61 11.57
CA LEU A 8 -10.17 -20.74 12.69
C LEU A 8 -9.47 -19.39 12.42
N MET A 9 -10.22 -18.28 12.45
CA MET A 9 -9.61 -16.95 12.28
C MET A 9 -8.56 -16.76 13.37
N ARG A 10 -7.32 -16.43 12.98
CA ARG A 10 -6.29 -16.11 13.96
C ARG A 10 -6.62 -14.79 14.62
N MET A 11 -6.41 -14.74 15.93
CA MET A 11 -6.60 -13.55 16.75
C MET A 11 -5.26 -13.14 17.34
N THR A 12 -4.98 -11.84 17.37
CA THR A 12 -3.84 -11.28 18.09
C THR A 12 -4.05 -11.41 19.60
N ALA A 13 -3.00 -11.16 20.38
CA ALA A 13 -3.08 -11.16 21.86
C ALA A 13 -4.17 -10.21 22.39
N ASP A 14 -4.43 -9.11 21.68
CA ASP A 14 -5.46 -8.11 22.02
C ASP A 14 -6.87 -8.50 21.57
N GLY A 15 -7.06 -9.72 21.04
CA GLY A 15 -8.35 -10.22 20.57
C GLY A 15 -8.83 -9.64 19.23
N ARG A 16 -7.92 -9.02 18.46
CA ARG A 16 -8.22 -8.53 17.11
C ARG A 16 -7.97 -9.65 16.08
N PRO A 17 -8.81 -9.86 15.07
CA PRO A 17 -8.48 -10.78 14.00
C PRO A 17 -7.25 -10.30 13.23
N PHE A 18 -6.43 -11.24 12.77
CA PHE A 18 -5.29 -10.95 11.91
C PHE A 18 -5.75 -10.26 10.63
N THR A 19 -4.95 -9.30 10.15
CA THR A 19 -5.28 -8.45 9.01
C THR A 19 -5.65 -9.24 7.76
N ASN A 20 -4.91 -10.32 7.46
CA ASN A 20 -5.17 -11.14 6.27
C ASN A 20 -6.46 -11.95 6.40
N ASP A 21 -6.67 -12.61 7.54
CA ASP A 21 -7.88 -13.40 7.78
C ASP A 21 -9.13 -12.49 7.81
N TYR A 22 -9.01 -11.26 8.31
CA TYR A 22 -10.07 -10.25 8.29
C TYR A 22 -10.44 -9.78 6.87
N LYS A 23 -9.43 -9.55 6.01
CA LYS A 23 -9.63 -9.20 4.59
C LYS A 23 -10.23 -10.36 3.79
N ASP A 24 -9.79 -11.58 4.07
CA ASP A 24 -10.29 -12.80 3.43
C ASP A 24 -11.76 -13.04 3.84
N LEU A 25 -12.13 -12.81 5.10
CA LEU A 25 -13.51 -12.85 5.58
C LEU A 25 -14.39 -11.82 4.87
N PHE A 26 -13.92 -10.57 4.79
CA PHE A 26 -14.64 -9.52 4.08
C PHE A 26 -14.86 -9.88 2.61
N SER A 27 -13.81 -10.35 1.94
CA SER A 27 -13.87 -10.67 0.51
C SER A 27 -14.72 -11.88 0.21
N THR A 28 -14.70 -12.88 1.09
CA THR A 28 -15.62 -14.01 1.10
C THR A 28 -17.07 -13.53 1.19
N LEU A 29 -17.35 -12.62 2.13
CA LEU A 29 -18.68 -12.07 2.31
C LEU A 29 -19.15 -11.40 1.02
N ILE A 30 -18.36 -10.48 0.46
CA ILE A 30 -18.74 -9.78 -0.77
C ILE A 30 -18.92 -10.74 -1.94
N SER A 31 -18.07 -11.76 -2.06
CA SER A 31 -18.18 -12.79 -3.09
C SER A 31 -19.43 -13.66 -2.95
N SER A 32 -19.94 -13.83 -1.73
CA SER A 32 -21.14 -14.61 -1.45
C SER A 32 -22.45 -13.84 -1.67
N LEU A 33 -22.39 -12.51 -1.73
CA LEU A 33 -23.54 -11.66 -1.93
C LEU A 33 -23.92 -11.60 -3.41
N SER A 34 -25.13 -12.02 -3.76
CA SER A 34 -25.72 -11.66 -5.04
C SER A 34 -26.00 -10.15 -5.00
N LEU A 35 -25.24 -9.35 -5.75
CA LEU A 35 -25.28 -7.88 -5.78
C LEU A 35 -26.65 -7.25 -6.15
N ASN A 36 -27.68 -8.08 -6.39
CA ASN A 36 -29.02 -7.69 -6.82
C ASN A 36 -30.09 -7.71 -5.69
N THR A 37 -29.79 -8.21 -4.49
CA THR A 37 -30.75 -8.24 -3.37
C THR A 37 -30.24 -7.46 -2.17
N HIS A 38 -31.15 -6.75 -1.50
CA HIS A 38 -30.91 -5.81 -0.40
C HIS A 38 -29.66 -6.11 0.45
N PRO A 39 -28.85 -5.08 0.76
CA PRO A 39 -27.65 -5.28 1.54
C PRO A 39 -28.07 -5.82 2.91
N LEU A 40 -27.33 -6.79 3.43
CA LEU A 40 -27.36 -7.28 4.82
C LEU A 40 -28.30 -8.46 5.16
N THR A 41 -29.34 -8.79 4.37
CA THR A 41 -30.20 -9.95 4.72
C THR A 41 -29.49 -11.30 4.58
N ASN A 42 -28.46 -11.35 3.73
CA ASN A 42 -27.67 -12.54 3.42
C ASN A 42 -26.48 -12.77 4.38
N LEU A 43 -26.21 -11.85 5.33
CA LEU A 43 -25.06 -11.96 6.25
C LEU A 43 -25.08 -13.19 7.17
N ARG A 44 -26.27 -13.74 7.42
CA ARG A 44 -26.44 -14.92 8.29
C ARG A 44 -25.77 -16.17 7.73
N TYR A 45 -25.51 -16.21 6.42
CA TYR A 45 -24.94 -17.36 5.72
C TYR A 45 -23.81 -16.91 4.79
N LEU A 46 -22.57 -17.01 5.27
CA LEU A 46 -21.39 -16.80 4.45
C LEU A 46 -21.14 -18.01 3.57
N LYS A 47 -20.99 -17.81 2.27
CA LYS A 47 -20.59 -18.88 1.34
C LYS A 47 -19.12 -18.69 0.98
N LEU A 48 -18.28 -19.58 1.52
CA LEU A 48 -16.90 -19.71 1.11
C LEU A 48 -16.86 -20.58 -0.15
N THR A 49 -16.66 -19.92 -1.28
CA THR A 49 -16.51 -20.59 -2.57
C THR A 49 -15.03 -20.83 -2.80
N HIS A 50 -14.58 -22.08 -2.63
CA HIS A 50 -13.24 -22.50 -3.00
C HIS A 50 -13.29 -23.19 -4.36
N SER A 51 -12.72 -22.57 -5.38
CA SER A 51 -12.61 -23.19 -6.70
C SER A 51 -11.33 -23.99 -6.78
N THR A 52 -11.44 -25.32 -6.74
CA THR A 52 -10.29 -26.20 -7.04
C THR A 52 -10.36 -26.57 -8.51
N ARG A 53 -9.32 -26.27 -9.27
CA ARG A 53 -9.23 -26.67 -10.68
C ARG A 53 -8.43 -27.97 -10.74
N LEU A 54 -9.09 -29.07 -11.07
CA LEU A 54 -8.47 -30.39 -11.22
C LEU A 54 -8.70 -30.86 -12.66
N PRO A 55 -7.74 -31.55 -13.30
CA PRO A 55 -8.00 -32.23 -14.56
C PRO A 55 -9.08 -33.31 -14.35
N ASP A 56 -9.99 -33.45 -15.31
CA ASP A 56 -11.08 -34.45 -15.25
C ASP A 56 -10.48 -35.86 -15.16
N ILE A 57 -10.96 -36.67 -14.20
CA ILE A 57 -10.51 -38.05 -13.96
C ILE A 57 -10.71 -38.93 -15.21
N LYS A 58 -11.64 -38.55 -16.11
CA LYS A 58 -11.93 -39.29 -17.34
C LYS A 58 -11.28 -38.71 -18.59
N ASP A 59 -10.82 -37.46 -18.55
CA ASP A 59 -10.17 -36.79 -19.68
C ASP A 59 -9.12 -35.77 -19.18
N PRO A 60 -7.83 -36.14 -19.15
CA PRO A 60 -6.77 -35.27 -18.64
C PRO A 60 -6.52 -34.03 -19.49
N SER A 61 -7.14 -33.90 -20.67
CA SER A 61 -7.07 -32.68 -21.49
C SER A 61 -8.10 -31.62 -21.08
N ARG A 62 -9.05 -31.95 -20.21
CA ARG A 62 -10.12 -31.07 -19.76
C ARG A 62 -9.91 -30.65 -18.30
N ILE A 63 -9.68 -29.36 -18.07
CA ILE A 63 -9.63 -28.79 -16.72
C ILE A 63 -11.06 -28.69 -16.19
N LEU A 64 -11.39 -29.47 -15.15
CA LEU A 64 -12.67 -29.43 -14.45
C LEU A 64 -12.53 -28.57 -13.20
N VAL A 65 -13.13 -27.37 -13.26
CA VAL A 65 -13.22 -26.47 -12.11
C VAL A 65 -14.26 -27.03 -11.14
N THR A 66 -13.80 -27.76 -10.12
CA THR A 66 -14.65 -28.23 -9.02
C THR A 66 -14.76 -27.11 -8.00
N THR A 67 -15.86 -26.36 -8.08
CA THR A 67 -16.17 -25.33 -7.10
C THR A 67 -16.81 -25.96 -5.86
N SER A 68 -16.04 -26.08 -4.78
CA SER A 68 -16.54 -26.53 -3.47
C SER A 68 -17.00 -25.31 -2.67
N THR A 69 -18.31 -25.21 -2.42
CA THR A 69 -18.88 -24.13 -1.60
C THR A 69 -19.13 -24.62 -0.18
N THR A 70 -18.33 -24.13 0.78
CA THR A 70 -18.54 -24.34 2.21
C THR A 70 -19.37 -23.20 2.78
N THR A 71 -20.53 -23.49 3.37
CA THR A 71 -21.40 -22.46 3.95
C THR A 71 -21.19 -22.37 5.46
N PHE A 72 -20.82 -21.20 5.95
CA PHE A 72 -20.72 -20.88 7.37
C PHE A 72 -21.94 -20.09 7.80
N SER A 73 -22.56 -20.50 8.91
CA SER A 73 -23.61 -19.72 9.56
C SER A 73 -23.03 -18.91 10.71
N MET A 74 -23.58 -17.72 10.93
CA MET A 74 -23.20 -16.87 12.07
C MET A 74 -24.42 -16.27 12.77
N ALA A 75 -24.27 -16.00 14.06
CA ALA A 75 -25.26 -15.32 14.85
C ALA A 75 -25.39 -13.85 14.42
N GLU A 76 -26.60 -13.28 14.58
CA GLU A 76 -26.94 -11.95 14.06
C GLU A 76 -26.15 -10.82 14.75
N ASP A 77 -25.92 -10.94 16.05
CA ASP A 77 -25.11 -10.02 16.86
C ASP A 77 -23.66 -9.96 16.37
N ILE A 78 -23.07 -11.13 16.05
CA ILE A 78 -21.72 -11.23 15.50
C ILE A 78 -21.67 -10.61 14.10
N ALA A 79 -22.68 -10.86 13.26
CA ALA A 79 -22.78 -10.27 11.92
C ALA A 79 -22.83 -8.72 11.99
N LYS A 80 -23.61 -8.16 12.93
CA LYS A 80 -23.68 -6.71 13.17
C LYS A 80 -22.34 -6.14 13.62
N LEU A 81 -21.65 -6.83 14.54
CA LEU A 81 -20.32 -6.43 14.99
C LEU A 81 -19.28 -6.45 13.86
N LEU A 82 -19.35 -7.44 12.96
CA LEU A 82 -18.47 -7.50 11.79
C LEU A 82 -18.73 -6.35 10.81
N CYS A 83 -19.99 -6.05 10.53
CA CYS A 83 -20.35 -4.91 9.68
C CYS A 83 -19.91 -3.58 10.28
N GLN A 84 -20.08 -3.43 11.60
CA GLN A 84 -19.55 -2.29 12.34
C GLN A 84 -18.04 -2.15 12.14
N ARG A 85 -17.28 -3.25 12.19
CA ARG A 85 -15.83 -3.22 11.92
C ARG A 85 -15.50 -2.91 10.45
N PHE A 86 -16.30 -3.38 9.48
CA PHE A 86 -16.09 -3.06 8.06
C PHE A 86 -16.28 -1.57 7.76
N ILE A 87 -17.17 -0.90 8.50
CA ILE A 87 -17.32 0.56 8.44
C ILE A 87 -16.08 1.25 9.02
N LEU A 88 -15.65 0.83 10.21
CA LEU A 88 -14.48 1.43 10.88
C LEU A 88 -13.17 1.22 10.09
N SER A 89 -13.04 0.11 9.36
CA SER A 89 -11.88 -0.14 8.48
C SER A 89 -12.00 0.55 7.11
N HIS A 90 -13.08 1.29 6.87
CA HIS A 90 -13.43 1.97 5.62
C HIS A 90 -13.53 1.04 4.41
N PHE A 91 -14.05 -0.18 4.59
CA PHE A 91 -14.34 -1.09 3.47
C PHE A 91 -15.70 -0.84 2.84
N ILE A 92 -16.66 -0.41 3.66
CA ILE A 92 -18.00 -0.01 3.24
C ILE A 92 -18.33 1.37 3.79
N GLU A 93 -19.18 2.10 3.08
CA GLU A 93 -19.69 3.40 3.53
C GLU A 93 -21.17 3.57 3.18
N SER A 94 -21.86 4.43 3.93
CA SER A 94 -23.27 4.72 3.69
C SER A 94 -23.45 5.60 2.45
N VAL A 95 -24.46 5.29 1.63
CA VAL A 95 -24.81 6.10 0.46
C VAL A 95 -25.52 7.40 0.86
N ASN A 96 -26.33 7.35 1.93
CA ASN A 96 -27.22 8.45 2.31
C ASN A 96 -26.56 9.43 3.29
N GLU A 97 -25.78 8.90 4.24
CA GLU A 97 -25.16 9.68 5.32
C GLU A 97 -23.64 9.62 5.18
N LYS A 98 -23.01 10.74 4.79
CA LYS A 98 -21.55 10.84 4.71
C LYS A 98 -20.95 10.66 6.11
N ASN A 99 -19.87 9.89 6.21
CA ASN A 99 -19.11 9.63 7.45
C ASN A 99 -19.92 8.94 8.56
N LEU A 100 -20.98 8.20 8.23
CA LEU A 100 -21.67 7.37 9.21
C LEU A 100 -20.73 6.27 9.71
N THR A 101 -20.37 6.35 10.99
CA THR A 101 -19.48 5.38 11.66
C THR A 101 -20.23 4.28 12.38
N ILE A 102 -21.57 4.33 12.45
CA ILE A 102 -22.40 3.37 13.18
C ILE A 102 -23.23 2.56 12.18
N PHE A 103 -23.22 1.25 12.33
CA PHE A 103 -24.04 0.35 11.53
C PHE A 103 -25.53 0.52 11.84
N LYS A 104 -26.33 0.72 10.78
CA LYS A 104 -27.79 0.85 10.82
C LYS A 104 -28.40 -0.19 9.87
N ASP A 105 -29.29 -1.04 10.39
CA ASP A 105 -29.89 -2.16 9.65
C ASP A 105 -30.65 -1.74 8.38
N LYS A 106 -31.22 -0.52 8.35
CA LYS A 106 -32.00 0.01 7.23
C LYS A 106 -31.20 0.89 6.26
N ALA A 107 -29.90 1.09 6.50
CA ALA A 107 -29.07 1.93 5.65
C ALA A 107 -28.61 1.18 4.39
N ILE A 108 -28.44 1.92 3.30
CA ILE A 108 -27.85 1.40 2.06
C ILE A 108 -26.35 1.63 2.14
N TRP A 109 -25.59 0.53 2.04
CA TRP A 109 -24.14 0.52 2.10
C TRP A 109 -23.57 0.27 0.71
N LYS A 110 -22.55 1.03 0.34
CA LYS A 110 -21.74 0.81 -0.86
C LYS A 110 -20.32 0.41 -0.48
N LEU A 111 -19.64 -0.30 -1.37
CA LEU A 111 -18.23 -0.61 -1.23
C LEU A 111 -17.39 0.65 -1.47
N THR A 112 -16.35 0.84 -0.67
CA THR A 112 -15.34 1.87 -0.93
C THR A 112 -14.32 1.37 -1.96
N PRO A 113 -13.55 2.25 -2.62
CA PRO A 113 -12.45 1.83 -3.48
C PRO A 113 -11.43 0.93 -2.75
N LYS A 114 -11.18 1.18 -1.46
CA LYS A 114 -10.37 0.30 -0.60
C LYS A 114 -10.98 -1.10 -0.47
N GLY A 115 -12.27 -1.18 -0.19
CA GLY A 115 -12.99 -2.46 -0.11
C GLY A 115 -12.90 -3.24 -1.42
N ILE A 116 -13.10 -2.57 -2.56
CA ILE A 116 -13.00 -3.18 -3.90
C ILE A 116 -11.58 -3.67 -4.18
N ALA A 117 -10.55 -2.88 -3.86
CA ALA A 117 -9.15 -3.29 -4.04
C ALA A 117 -8.81 -4.54 -3.21
N ILE A 118 -9.33 -4.65 -1.98
CA ILE A 118 -9.14 -5.83 -1.13
C ILE A 118 -9.82 -7.06 -1.76
N VAL A 119 -11.05 -6.92 -2.24
CA VAL A 119 -11.78 -7.98 -2.95
C VAL A 119 -11.05 -8.38 -4.23
N SER A 120 -10.56 -7.42 -5.01
CA SER A 120 -9.77 -7.66 -6.23
C SER A 120 -8.55 -8.53 -5.95
N ARG A 121 -7.80 -8.21 -4.89
CA ARG A 121 -6.65 -9.01 -4.47
C ARG A 121 -7.03 -10.40 -4.00
N PHE A 122 -8.14 -10.54 -3.27
CA PHE A 122 -8.64 -11.84 -2.84
C PHE A 122 -9.06 -12.71 -4.03
N VAL A 123 -9.75 -12.13 -5.01
CA VAL A 123 -10.19 -12.81 -6.24
C VAL A 123 -8.98 -13.25 -7.07
N LYS A 124 -7.99 -12.36 -7.22
CA LYS A 124 -6.71 -12.68 -7.87
C LYS A 124 -5.94 -13.77 -7.12
N ARG A 125 -6.09 -13.90 -5.81
CA ARG A 125 -5.38 -14.94 -5.05
C ARG A 125 -6.07 -16.30 -5.09
N ASN A 126 -7.40 -16.31 -4.99
CA ASN A 126 -8.18 -17.54 -4.86
C ASN A 126 -8.80 -18.03 -6.18
N GLY A 127 -8.65 -17.27 -7.28
CA GLY A 127 -9.15 -17.65 -8.59
C GLY A 127 -10.68 -17.65 -8.71
N VAL A 128 -11.36 -16.81 -7.92
CA VAL A 128 -12.83 -16.73 -7.87
C VAL A 128 -13.37 -16.08 -9.14
N ASP A 129 -13.95 -16.89 -10.03
CA ASP A 129 -14.54 -16.41 -11.28
C ASP A 129 -16.07 -16.44 -11.17
N THR A 130 -16.68 -15.29 -10.88
CA THR A 130 -18.14 -15.14 -10.80
C THR A 130 -18.53 -13.87 -11.55
N PRO A 131 -19.58 -13.89 -12.40
CA PRO A 131 -19.94 -12.74 -13.24
C PRO A 131 -20.15 -11.46 -12.42
N ALA A 132 -20.83 -11.56 -11.27
CA ALA A 132 -21.09 -10.42 -10.40
C ALA A 132 -19.80 -9.75 -9.87
N ILE A 133 -18.76 -10.56 -9.60
CA ILE A 133 -17.46 -10.07 -9.15
C ILE A 133 -16.70 -9.46 -10.33
N ASN A 134 -16.73 -10.09 -11.50
CA ASN A 134 -16.06 -9.56 -12.69
C ASN A 134 -16.65 -8.19 -13.08
N ASP A 135 -17.98 -8.04 -13.00
CA ASP A 135 -18.67 -6.76 -13.22
C ASP A 135 -18.25 -5.71 -12.17
N LEU A 136 -18.10 -6.11 -10.90
CA LEU A 136 -17.59 -5.24 -9.83
C LEU A 136 -16.14 -4.81 -10.08
N LEU A 137 -15.28 -5.71 -10.55
CA LEU A 137 -13.86 -5.43 -10.79
C LEU A 137 -13.63 -4.59 -12.06
N ALA A 138 -14.51 -4.73 -13.06
CA ALA A 138 -14.55 -3.88 -14.25
C ALA A 138 -15.22 -2.51 -13.99
N SER A 139 -15.82 -2.33 -12.82
CA SER A 139 -16.50 -1.10 -12.43
C SER A 139 -15.53 0.09 -12.33
N PRO A 140 -15.97 1.32 -12.65
CA PRO A 140 -15.16 2.53 -12.49
C PRO A 140 -14.78 2.85 -11.03
N TYR A 141 -15.29 2.10 -10.05
CA TYR A 141 -14.93 2.26 -8.63
C TYR A 141 -13.66 1.49 -8.23
N ASN A 142 -13.12 0.63 -9.10
CA ASN A 142 -11.87 -0.10 -8.86
C ASN A 142 -10.64 0.72 -9.27
N THR A 143 -10.45 1.87 -8.60
CA THR A 143 -9.38 2.84 -8.92
C THR A 143 -8.22 2.82 -7.93
N MET A 144 -8.38 2.13 -6.78
CA MET A 144 -7.50 2.26 -5.63
C MET A 144 -6.18 1.50 -5.82
N GLN A 145 -5.07 2.24 -5.77
CA GLN A 145 -3.73 1.71 -5.57
C GLN A 145 -3.41 1.69 -4.07
N LEU A 146 -3.64 0.53 -3.45
CA LEU A 146 -3.55 0.39 -2.00
C LEU A 146 -2.09 0.22 -1.54
N VAL A 147 -1.67 1.07 -0.59
CA VAL A 147 -0.38 0.94 0.10
C VAL A 147 -0.39 -0.26 1.04
N ILE A 148 0.40 -1.28 0.71
CA ILE A 148 0.51 -2.51 1.49
C ILE A 148 1.59 -2.35 2.55
N LEU A 149 1.16 -2.22 3.80
CA LEU A 149 2.05 -2.12 4.94
C LEU A 149 2.68 -3.47 5.25
N GLU A 150 4.00 -3.47 5.46
CA GLU A 150 4.73 -4.64 5.92
C GLU A 150 4.45 -4.87 7.41
N ARG A 151 4.05 -6.09 7.74
CA ARG A 151 3.64 -6.50 9.08
C ARG A 151 4.48 -7.66 9.56
N ASP A 152 4.60 -7.78 10.86
CA ASP A 152 5.17 -8.95 11.50
C ASP A 152 4.22 -10.16 11.36
N PRO A 153 4.67 -11.31 10.83
CA PRO A 153 3.81 -12.47 10.61
C PRO A 153 3.27 -13.11 11.90
N GLU A 154 3.93 -12.92 13.04
CA GLU A 154 3.55 -13.52 14.33
C GLU A 154 2.61 -12.61 15.13
N THR A 155 2.89 -11.32 15.21
CA THR A 155 2.10 -10.37 16.02
C THR A 155 1.05 -9.58 15.23
N ASP A 156 1.12 -9.58 13.89
CA ASP A 156 0.34 -8.73 12.97
C ASP A 156 0.58 -7.21 13.15
N ALA A 157 1.58 -6.82 13.95
CA ALA A 157 1.97 -5.43 14.16
C ALA A 157 2.65 -4.83 12.92
N ILE A 158 2.47 -3.52 12.71
CA ILE A 158 3.10 -2.80 11.61
C ILE A 158 4.59 -2.60 11.95
N LEU A 159 5.47 -2.94 11.01
CA LEU A 159 6.91 -2.79 11.22
C LEU A 159 7.29 -1.29 11.24
N GLN A 160 8.03 -0.87 12.26
CA GLN A 160 8.38 0.54 12.50
C GLN A 160 9.79 0.91 11.99
N ASP A 161 10.15 0.43 10.80
CA ASP A 161 11.44 0.80 10.21
C ASP A 161 11.44 2.28 9.78
N PRO A 162 12.47 3.08 10.15
CA PRO A 162 12.47 4.50 9.83
C PRO A 162 12.34 4.82 8.35
N PHE A 163 12.98 4.04 7.48
CA PHE A 163 12.95 4.27 6.04
C PHE A 163 11.63 3.81 5.41
N MET A 164 11.02 2.76 5.96
CA MET A 164 9.64 2.38 5.60
C MET A 164 8.66 3.52 5.83
N ILE A 165 8.78 4.19 6.98
CA ILE A 165 7.93 5.33 7.31
C ILE A 165 8.15 6.49 6.34
N GLU A 166 9.39 6.77 5.94
CA GLU A 166 9.68 7.78 4.92
C GLU A 166 9.08 7.41 3.55
N ILE A 167 9.06 6.13 3.17
CA ILE A 167 8.38 5.66 1.96
C ILE A 167 6.85 5.85 2.09
N ILE A 168 6.26 5.47 3.22
CA ILE A 168 4.82 5.67 3.47
C ILE A 168 4.50 7.17 3.43
N PHE A 169 5.35 8.02 4.01
CA PHE A 169 5.19 9.46 4.01
C PHE A 169 5.21 10.04 2.59
N ARG A 170 6.04 9.52 1.68
CA ARG A 170 6.04 9.92 0.27
C ARG A 170 4.72 9.63 -0.44
N HIS A 171 4.14 8.45 -0.19
CA HIS A 171 2.81 8.12 -0.72
C HIS A 171 1.75 9.01 -0.07
N PHE A 172 1.87 9.25 1.23
CA PHE A 172 0.97 10.10 2.02
C PHE A 172 0.89 11.52 1.50
N VAL A 173 2.02 12.17 1.25
CA VAL A 173 2.04 13.54 0.70
C VAL A 173 1.75 13.57 -0.79
N GLY A 174 2.10 12.50 -1.51
CA GLY A 174 1.91 12.38 -2.96
C GLY A 174 3.02 13.06 -3.77
N ILE A 175 3.08 12.73 -5.06
CA ILE A 175 4.09 13.25 -6.01
C ILE A 175 4.01 14.78 -6.13
N LYS A 176 2.79 15.33 -6.02
CA LYS A 176 2.50 16.76 -6.10
C LYS A 176 1.61 17.17 -4.93
N PRO A 177 1.75 18.40 -4.42
CA PRO A 177 0.91 18.87 -3.32
C PRO A 177 -0.56 18.94 -3.74
N ASN A 178 -1.44 18.24 -3.01
CA ASN A 178 -2.88 18.26 -3.24
C ASN A 178 -3.50 19.51 -2.57
N ILE A 179 -3.32 20.68 -3.20
CA ILE A 179 -3.77 21.96 -2.64
C ILE A 179 -5.29 22.11 -2.80
N VAL A 180 -5.99 22.17 -1.67
CA VAL A 180 -7.44 22.34 -1.63
C VAL A 180 -7.78 23.70 -1.03
N SER A 181 -8.73 24.41 -1.62
CA SER A 181 -9.22 25.69 -1.06
C SER A 181 -9.92 25.46 0.28
N MET A 182 -9.65 26.31 1.28
CA MET A 182 -10.16 26.24 2.66
C MET A 182 -11.69 26.02 2.81
N ASN A 183 -12.47 26.30 1.77
CA ASN A 183 -13.93 26.22 1.79
C ASN A 183 -14.51 24.86 1.38
N ILE A 184 -13.68 23.88 1.01
CA ILE A 184 -14.16 22.55 0.59
C ILE A 184 -14.30 21.68 1.85
N GLN A 185 -15.53 21.23 2.13
CA GLN A 185 -15.80 20.28 3.22
C GLN A 185 -15.05 18.97 2.99
N ASP A 186 -14.72 18.28 4.09
CA ASP A 186 -13.99 17.03 4.02
C ASP A 186 -14.82 15.95 3.28
N SER A 187 -14.60 15.77 1.97
CA SER A 187 -15.36 14.80 1.18
C SER A 187 -14.68 13.42 1.27
N PRO A 188 -15.45 12.34 1.53
CA PRO A 188 -14.93 10.97 1.46
C PRO A 188 -14.49 10.56 0.03
N ASP A 189 -14.86 11.34 -0.98
CA ASP A 189 -14.54 11.09 -2.39
C ASP A 189 -13.13 11.56 -2.80
N ASP A 190 -12.39 12.23 -1.90
CA ASP A 190 -11.10 12.85 -2.24
C ASP A 190 -9.92 11.86 -2.32
N TYR A 191 -10.11 10.63 -1.84
CA TYR A 191 -9.07 9.58 -1.79
C TYR A 191 -9.53 8.30 -2.49
N THR A 192 -9.99 8.42 -3.73
CA THR A 192 -10.57 7.32 -4.51
C THR A 192 -9.52 6.50 -5.27
N ASP A 193 -8.40 7.10 -5.64
CA ASP A 193 -7.33 6.50 -6.45
C ASP A 193 -6.16 5.94 -5.63
N GLY A 194 -5.92 6.45 -4.42
CA GLY A 194 -4.76 6.08 -3.58
C GLY A 194 -3.44 6.73 -4.00
N ILE A 195 -3.42 7.42 -5.14
CA ILE A 195 -2.26 8.18 -5.66
C ILE A 195 -2.33 9.64 -5.20
N THR A 196 -3.55 10.15 -5.03
CA THR A 196 -3.77 11.51 -4.55
C THR A 196 -3.29 11.62 -3.10
N GLY A 197 -2.35 12.54 -2.87
CA GLY A 197 -1.80 12.83 -1.56
C GLY A 197 -2.81 13.47 -0.61
N VAL A 198 -2.45 13.53 0.67
CA VAL A 198 -3.22 14.20 1.71
C VAL A 198 -3.55 15.62 1.29
N ARG A 199 -4.76 16.08 1.61
CA ARG A 199 -5.15 17.45 1.32
C ARG A 199 -4.26 18.45 2.06
N ILE A 200 -3.80 19.43 1.31
CA ILE A 200 -2.89 20.46 1.77
C ILE A 200 -3.57 21.81 1.71
N ILE A 201 -3.36 22.56 2.77
CA ILE A 201 -3.78 23.91 2.98
C ILE A 201 -2.53 24.78 2.84
N GLU A 202 -2.50 25.64 1.82
CA GLU A 202 -1.38 26.56 1.60
C GLU A 202 -1.55 27.82 2.46
N GLN A 203 -0.62 28.04 3.38
CA GLN A 203 -0.57 29.28 4.16
C GLN A 203 0.43 30.26 3.52
N LYS A 204 -0.05 31.46 3.16
CA LYS A 204 0.73 32.46 2.42
C LYS A 204 1.65 33.34 3.28
N PHE A 205 1.61 33.21 4.60
CA PHE A 205 2.17 34.21 5.53
C PHE A 205 3.47 33.81 6.23
N ILE A 206 3.91 32.55 6.17
CA ILE A 206 5.11 32.08 6.87
C ILE A 206 5.99 31.30 5.90
N GLU A 207 7.20 31.80 5.64
CA GLU A 207 8.16 31.23 4.65
C GLU A 207 8.59 29.79 5.01
N SER A 208 8.50 29.38 6.27
CA SER A 208 8.88 28.04 6.77
C SER A 208 7.71 27.06 6.90
N SER A 209 6.47 27.45 6.58
CA SER A 209 5.28 26.62 6.75
C SER A 209 4.24 26.85 5.66
N ARG A 210 4.68 26.68 4.40
CA ARG A 210 3.83 26.84 3.23
C ARG A 210 2.75 25.76 3.12
N TYR A 211 3.02 24.54 3.60
CA TYR A 211 2.16 23.38 3.42
C TYR A 211 1.70 22.78 4.75
N CYS A 212 0.42 22.98 5.07
CA CYS A 212 -0.23 22.46 6.27
C CYS A 212 -1.33 21.45 5.91
N PHE A 213 -1.72 20.58 6.83
CA PHE A 213 -2.89 19.70 6.66
C PHE A 213 -3.58 19.46 8.00
N ASN A 214 -4.87 19.12 7.93
CA ASN A 214 -5.67 18.81 9.13
C ASN A 214 -5.42 17.38 9.60
N GLY A 215 -5.41 17.17 10.92
CA GLY A 215 -5.27 15.85 11.54
C GLY A 215 -6.30 14.83 11.04
N LEU A 216 -7.55 15.25 10.86
CA LEU A 216 -8.60 14.41 10.27
C LEU A 216 -8.28 13.99 8.83
N SER A 217 -7.75 14.90 8.01
CA SER A 217 -7.40 14.58 6.61
C SER A 217 -6.26 13.57 6.53
N ALA A 218 -5.27 13.71 7.42
CA ALA A 218 -4.17 12.76 7.52
C ALA A 218 -4.64 11.36 7.97
N PHE A 219 -5.47 11.33 9.02
CA PHE A 219 -6.09 10.10 9.51
C PHE A 219 -6.91 9.40 8.42
N LEU A 220 -7.75 10.12 7.69
CA LEU A 220 -8.59 9.56 6.63
C LEU A 220 -7.74 9.00 5.48
N TRP A 221 -6.66 9.68 5.09
CA TRP A 221 -5.75 9.17 4.07
C TRP A 221 -5.12 7.84 4.52
N LEU A 222 -4.57 7.78 5.74
CA LEU A 222 -3.97 6.57 6.29
C LEU A 222 -4.96 5.42 6.42
N MET A 223 -6.23 5.71 6.72
CA MET A 223 -7.29 4.70 6.80
C MET A 223 -7.79 4.25 5.43
N ARG A 224 -7.83 5.10 4.39
CA ARG A 224 -8.42 4.77 3.09
C ARG A 224 -7.40 4.26 2.06
N CYS A 225 -6.17 4.76 2.11
CA CYS A 225 -5.12 4.47 1.12
C CYS A 225 -4.14 3.39 1.58
N CYS A 226 -4.17 2.96 2.85
CA CYS A 226 -3.30 1.89 3.36
C CYS A 226 -4.07 0.64 3.81
N THR A 227 -3.36 -0.47 3.99
CA THR A 227 -3.89 -1.71 4.58
C THR A 227 -4.09 -1.66 6.12
N THR A 228 -4.29 -0.47 6.68
CA THR A 228 -4.64 -0.25 8.10
C THR A 228 -6.07 -0.71 8.37
N MET A 229 -6.32 -1.36 9.51
CA MET A 229 -7.64 -1.90 9.87
C MET A 229 -8.29 -1.16 11.03
N THR A 230 -7.48 -0.61 11.95
CA THR A 230 -7.96 0.08 13.14
C THR A 230 -7.50 1.52 13.17
N TYR A 231 -8.27 2.36 13.88
CA TYR A 231 -7.91 3.75 14.09
C TYR A 231 -6.58 3.91 14.85
N GLY A 232 -6.28 2.95 15.75
CA GLY A 232 -5.00 2.90 16.47
C GLY A 232 -3.81 2.83 15.53
N GLU A 233 -3.84 1.95 14.52
CA GLU A 233 -2.75 1.81 13.55
C GLU A 233 -2.50 3.11 12.76
N ALA A 234 -3.56 3.80 12.34
CA ALA A 234 -3.42 5.07 11.63
C ALA A 234 -2.81 6.16 12.54
N ILE A 235 -3.22 6.22 13.81
CA ILE A 235 -2.66 7.15 14.79
C ILE A 235 -1.20 6.80 15.09
N GLU A 236 -0.84 5.53 15.19
CA GLU A 236 0.53 5.06 15.39
C GLU A 236 1.43 5.50 14.23
N ILE A 237 1.04 5.26 12.98
CA ILE A 237 1.82 5.71 11.81
C ILE A 237 1.99 7.23 11.82
N ALA A 238 0.91 7.97 12.05
CA ALA A 238 0.97 9.44 12.09
C ALA A 238 1.80 9.96 13.27
N THR A 239 1.81 9.26 14.40
CA THR A 239 2.66 9.54 15.55
C THR A 239 4.13 9.32 15.20
N ILE A 240 4.45 8.28 14.43
CA ILE A 240 5.83 8.05 13.97
C ILE A 240 6.27 9.16 13.01
N PHE A 241 5.38 9.74 12.19
CA PHE A 241 5.71 10.92 11.38
C PHE A 241 6.16 12.12 12.23
N ILE A 242 5.51 12.34 13.38
CA ILE A 242 5.92 13.38 14.34
C ILE A 242 7.28 13.03 14.94
N ASN A 243 7.44 11.80 15.44
CA ASN A 243 8.68 11.37 16.10
C ASN A 243 9.91 11.41 15.18
N GLN A 244 9.71 11.22 13.87
CA GLN A 244 10.77 11.31 12.87
C GLN A 244 10.99 12.74 12.34
N ASN A 245 10.33 13.74 12.94
CA ASN A 245 10.35 15.13 12.52
C ASN A 245 9.97 15.32 11.04
N LEU A 246 9.05 14.51 10.51
CA LEU A 246 8.50 14.71 9.16
C LEU A 246 7.39 15.76 9.16
N ILE A 247 6.65 15.82 10.27
CA ILE A 247 5.55 16.75 10.50
C ILE A 247 5.64 17.32 11.92
N ILE A 248 5.13 18.53 12.12
CA ILE A 248 5.06 19.20 13.43
C ILE A 248 3.68 19.81 13.63
N HIS A 249 3.20 19.81 14.88
CA HIS A 249 1.92 20.45 15.22
C HIS A 249 2.09 21.97 15.30
N GLU A 250 1.19 22.74 14.66
CA GLU A 250 1.30 24.20 14.54
C GLU A 250 1.10 24.93 15.90
N ASN A 251 0.27 24.39 16.79
CA ASN A 251 -0.02 24.97 18.11
C ASN A 251 0.36 24.02 19.27
N PRO A 252 1.63 24.01 19.73
CA PRO A 252 2.05 23.15 20.85
C PRO A 252 1.57 23.64 22.23
N GLU A 253 0.96 24.83 22.34
CA GLU A 253 0.64 25.46 23.63
C GLU A 253 -0.58 24.87 24.36
N SER A 254 -1.44 24.09 23.68
CA SER A 254 -2.70 23.58 24.26
C SER A 254 -2.62 22.18 24.91
N SER A 255 -1.52 21.43 24.80
CA SER A 255 -1.46 20.04 25.28
C SER A 255 -0.12 19.67 25.94
N LYS A 256 0.19 20.29 27.08
CA LYS A 256 1.46 20.12 27.81
C LYS A 256 1.86 18.69 28.24
N ASN A 257 1.03 17.66 28.00
CA ASN A 257 1.34 16.29 28.43
C ASN A 257 1.44 15.24 27.30
N ASP A 258 1.12 15.56 26.04
CA ASP A 258 1.03 14.56 24.95
C ASP A 258 1.59 15.06 23.60
N ASN A 259 2.54 16.01 23.60
CA ASN A 259 3.09 16.64 22.39
C ASN A 259 3.73 15.66 21.38
N PHE A 260 3.97 14.41 21.77
CA PHE A 260 4.52 13.38 20.89
C PHE A 260 3.45 12.52 20.22
N LYS A 261 2.18 12.60 20.63
CA LYS A 261 1.10 11.75 20.11
C LYS A 261 0.28 12.50 19.08
N PHE A 262 0.02 11.86 17.94
CA PHE A 262 -0.82 12.42 16.90
C PHE A 262 -2.29 12.49 17.35
N SER A 263 -2.91 13.65 17.13
CA SER A 263 -4.33 13.88 17.30
C SER A 263 -5.04 14.02 15.95
N SER A 264 -6.10 13.24 15.74
CA SER A 264 -6.86 13.12 14.49
C SER A 264 -8.01 14.12 14.37
N SER A 265 -8.00 15.23 15.12
CA SER A 265 -9.07 16.23 15.05
C SER A 265 -9.00 17.03 13.76
N LYS A 266 -10.14 17.58 13.35
CA LYS A 266 -10.21 18.54 12.24
C LYS A 266 -9.54 19.88 12.59
N ASN A 267 -9.51 20.23 13.87
CA ASN A 267 -8.96 21.49 14.35
C ASN A 267 -7.44 21.44 14.56
N ASP A 268 -6.86 20.25 14.54
CA ASP A 268 -5.41 20.07 14.73
C ASP A 268 -4.73 20.24 13.38
N LEU A 269 -3.86 21.23 13.31
CA LEU A 269 -3.11 21.58 12.10
C LEU A 269 -1.67 21.11 12.25
N TYR A 270 -1.21 20.38 11.23
CA TYR A 270 0.15 19.89 11.14
C TYR A 270 0.85 20.53 9.94
N MET A 271 2.11 20.89 10.14
CA MET A 271 2.99 21.47 9.13
C MET A 271 4.01 20.43 8.70
N ILE A 272 4.30 20.39 7.41
CA ILE A 272 5.41 19.58 6.88
C ILE A 272 6.72 20.28 7.23
N THR A 273 7.65 19.58 7.85
CA THR A 273 8.96 20.13 8.22
C THR A 273 9.90 20.21 7.01
N ASP A 274 11.06 20.83 7.17
CA ASP A 274 12.12 20.81 6.14
C ASP A 274 12.56 19.37 5.77
N LYS A 275 12.56 18.46 6.76
CA LYS A 275 12.86 17.03 6.52
C LYS A 275 11.73 16.37 5.73
N GLY A 276 10.47 16.60 6.12
CA GLY A 276 9.32 16.11 5.37
C GLY A 276 9.28 16.65 3.93
N PHE A 277 9.65 17.91 3.74
CA PHE A 277 9.71 18.56 2.43
C PHE A 277 10.86 18.05 1.55
N LEU A 278 12.01 17.70 2.16
CA LEU A 278 13.09 16.99 1.47
C LEU A 278 12.57 15.65 0.94
N ILE A 279 11.89 14.89 1.79
CA ILE A 279 11.40 13.54 1.48
C ILE A 279 10.26 13.56 0.46
N SER A 280 9.39 14.59 0.49
CA SER A 280 8.28 14.72 -0.46
C SER A 280 8.74 14.97 -1.90
N GLY A 281 9.96 15.47 -2.10
CA GLY A 281 10.50 15.76 -3.43
C GLY A 281 9.90 17.01 -4.10
N TRP A 282 9.23 17.89 -3.36
CA TRP A 282 8.51 19.05 -3.92
C TRP A 282 9.39 20.28 -4.23
N ARG A 283 10.72 20.20 -4.11
CA ARG A 283 11.62 21.38 -4.22
C ARG A 283 11.51 22.15 -5.54
N ASP A 284 11.08 21.53 -6.64
CA ASP A 284 10.91 22.20 -7.94
C ASP A 284 9.65 23.10 -8.03
N TYR A 285 8.68 22.98 -7.10
CA TYR A 285 7.46 23.79 -7.12
C TYR A 285 7.65 25.23 -6.62
N ASP A 286 8.68 25.48 -5.80
CA ASP A 286 8.96 26.81 -5.25
C ASP A 286 9.54 27.79 -6.28
N VAL A 287 10.14 27.29 -7.36
CA VAL A 287 10.75 28.12 -8.40
C VAL A 287 9.70 28.76 -9.32
N TYR A 288 8.58 28.08 -9.57
CA TYR A 288 7.56 28.56 -10.50
C TYR A 288 6.51 29.49 -9.85
N SER A 289 6.22 29.32 -8.56
CA SER A 289 5.22 30.14 -7.86
C SER A 289 5.69 31.59 -7.62
N ILE A 290 7.00 31.84 -7.55
CA ILE A 290 7.57 33.20 -7.40
C ILE A 290 7.56 33.97 -8.73
N SER A 291 7.60 33.28 -9.88
CA SER A 291 7.73 33.91 -11.20
C SER A 291 6.45 34.53 -11.78
N THR A 292 5.27 34.25 -11.18
CA THR A 292 3.97 34.69 -11.73
C THR A 292 3.36 35.90 -11.05
N VAL A 293 3.99 36.47 -10.01
CA VAL A 293 3.56 37.77 -9.47
C VAL A 293 4.22 38.90 -10.29
N SER A 294 3.72 39.10 -11.52
CA SER A 294 3.97 40.31 -12.29
C SER A 294 3.30 41.50 -11.59
N ALA A 295 4.00 42.10 -10.62
CA ALA A 295 3.63 43.38 -10.04
C ALA A 295 3.74 44.47 -11.12
N LYS A 296 2.61 44.85 -11.73
CA LYS A 296 2.52 46.12 -12.47
C LYS A 296 2.53 47.27 -11.44
N PRO A 297 3.51 48.20 -11.46
CA PRO A 297 3.46 49.34 -10.58
C PRO A 297 2.49 50.37 -11.17
N LYS A 298 1.33 50.58 -10.52
CA LYS A 298 0.53 51.78 -10.76
C LYS A 298 1.02 52.88 -9.83
N PHE A 299 1.82 53.80 -10.38
CA PHE A 299 2.13 55.08 -9.75
C PHE A 299 0.88 55.98 -9.77
N PHE A 300 0.45 56.42 -8.59
CA PHE A 300 -0.29 57.68 -8.42
C PHE A 300 0.17 58.32 -7.10
N PHE A 301 0.75 59.52 -7.21
CA PHE A 301 0.94 60.44 -6.08
C PHE A 301 -0.17 61.48 -6.10
N ILE A 302 -0.72 61.82 -4.93
CA ILE A 302 -0.97 63.19 -4.41
C ILE A 302 -1.80 63.09 -3.11
N GLY A 303 -1.36 63.79 -2.04
CA GLY A 303 -2.29 64.32 -1.02
C GLY A 303 -2.11 63.94 0.45
N ALA A 304 -1.05 64.45 1.09
CA ALA A 304 -0.93 64.94 2.48
C ALA A 304 -1.81 64.38 3.64
N ASN A 305 -1.18 63.73 4.64
CA ASN A 305 -0.92 64.29 6.00
C ASN A 305 -0.53 63.23 7.07
N ARG A 306 0.61 63.46 7.76
CA ARG A 306 0.92 63.27 9.22
C ARG A 306 0.49 61.94 9.90
N LYS A 307 1.36 61.08 10.47
CA LYS A 307 2.37 61.29 11.54
C LYS A 307 3.29 60.05 11.73
N LYS A 308 4.58 60.32 12.00
CA LYS A 308 5.61 59.60 12.77
C LYS A 308 5.69 58.05 12.69
N GLN A 309 6.63 57.56 11.86
CA GLN A 309 7.29 56.26 12.02
C GLN A 309 8.68 56.46 12.63
N THR A 310 8.95 55.73 13.71
CA THR A 310 10.29 55.50 14.28
C THR A 310 11.02 54.46 13.45
N THR A 311 12.29 54.75 13.22
CA THR A 311 13.31 54.04 12.42
C THR A 311 13.42 52.54 12.69
N ILE A 312 13.16 51.70 11.69
CA ILE A 312 13.74 50.36 11.57
C ILE A 312 14.88 50.47 10.57
N LYS A 313 16.09 50.13 11.02
CA LYS A 313 17.31 50.11 10.21
C LYS A 313 17.10 49.20 9.01
N SER A 314 17.40 49.71 7.82
CA SER A 314 17.46 48.95 6.57
C SER A 314 18.48 47.82 6.69
N VAL A 315 18.01 46.59 6.90
CA VAL A 315 18.84 45.41 6.64
C VAL A 315 18.79 45.18 5.14
N ARG A 316 19.92 45.44 4.47
CA ARG A 316 20.11 45.08 3.07
C ARG A 316 19.83 43.57 2.92
N PRO A 317 19.03 43.13 1.94
CA PRO A 317 18.95 41.71 1.65
C PRO A 317 20.36 41.25 1.25
N ARG A 318 20.93 40.33 2.04
CA ARG A 318 22.09 39.56 1.59
C ARG A 318 21.61 38.76 0.39
N ILE A 319 22.13 39.11 -0.78
CA ILE A 319 22.11 38.23 -1.95
C ILE A 319 22.78 36.94 -1.49
N ILE A 320 21.98 35.91 -1.20
CA ILE A 320 22.51 34.57 -0.94
C ILE A 320 23.15 34.14 -2.25
N GLN A 321 24.47 33.96 -2.19
CA GLN A 321 25.27 33.44 -3.29
C GLN A 321 24.61 32.17 -3.83
N ARG A 322 24.57 32.08 -5.16
CA ARG A 322 24.16 30.89 -5.92
C ARG A 322 24.67 29.64 -5.20
N ALA A 323 23.76 28.78 -4.77
CA ALA A 323 24.11 27.48 -4.21
C ALA A 323 25.00 26.74 -5.21
N ASP A 324 26.13 26.23 -4.74
CA ASP A 324 27.10 25.52 -5.57
C ASP A 324 26.43 24.35 -6.33
N PRO A 325 26.74 24.14 -7.62
CA PRO A 325 26.21 23.03 -8.41
C PRO A 325 26.49 21.64 -7.80
N GLU A 326 27.52 21.51 -6.97
CA GLU A 326 27.83 20.28 -6.23
C GLU A 326 26.82 19.97 -5.12
N SER A 327 26.21 20.98 -4.50
CA SER A 327 25.19 20.79 -3.45
C SER A 327 23.86 20.31 -4.05
N TYR A 328 23.61 20.58 -5.34
CA TYR A 328 22.49 20.04 -6.12
C TYR A 328 22.71 18.57 -6.54
N LEU A 329 23.95 18.18 -6.83
CA LEU A 329 24.33 16.79 -7.10
C LEU A 329 24.27 15.90 -5.84
N ALA A 330 24.47 16.49 -4.65
CA ALA A 330 24.26 15.81 -3.38
C ALA A 330 22.77 15.54 -3.09
N PHE A 331 21.87 16.43 -3.53
CA PHE A 331 20.41 16.33 -3.35
C PHE A 331 19.74 15.21 -4.18
N GLN A 332 20.36 14.77 -5.28
CA GLN A 332 19.87 13.61 -6.07
C GLN A 332 20.19 12.24 -5.44
N LYS A 333 20.97 12.20 -4.36
CA LYS A 333 21.33 10.96 -3.65
C LYS A 333 20.36 10.58 -2.52
N ASP A 334 19.34 11.37 -2.21
CA ASP A 334 18.46 11.14 -1.04
C ASP A 334 17.09 10.51 -1.38
N ILE A 335 16.83 10.14 -2.64
CA ILE A 335 15.50 9.66 -3.10
C ILE A 335 15.29 8.15 -2.82
N PHE A 336 16.37 7.39 -2.64
CA PHE A 336 16.33 5.94 -2.46
C PHE A 336 17.17 5.52 -1.25
N TYR A 337 16.65 4.58 -0.46
CA TYR A 337 17.31 4.09 0.74
C TYR A 337 18.70 3.45 0.46
N ASP A 338 18.92 2.95 -0.76
CA ASP A 338 20.22 2.39 -1.18
C ASP A 338 21.28 3.46 -1.51
N THR A 339 20.91 4.67 -1.95
CA THR A 339 21.89 5.70 -2.35
C THR A 339 22.67 6.28 -1.17
N ASN A 340 22.12 6.21 0.04
CA ASN A 340 22.79 6.62 1.27
C ASN A 340 23.61 5.49 1.93
N THR A 341 23.34 4.23 1.60
CA THR A 341 23.95 3.08 2.27
C THR A 341 24.99 2.36 1.41
N GLY A 342 24.94 2.52 0.08
CA GLY A 342 25.83 1.82 -0.85
C GLY A 342 25.70 0.29 -0.77
N LEU A 343 24.60 -0.19 -0.20
CA LEU A 343 24.41 -1.55 0.29
C LEU A 343 24.31 -2.56 -0.86
N LEU A 344 23.81 -2.12 -2.02
CA LEU A 344 23.66 -2.95 -3.21
C LEU A 344 24.82 -2.77 -4.21
N ASN A 345 25.80 -1.91 -3.94
CA ASN A 345 26.91 -1.65 -4.87
C ASN A 345 27.86 -2.86 -4.96
N ASN A 346 28.35 -3.14 -6.18
CA ASN A 346 29.31 -4.22 -6.48
C ASN A 346 28.88 -5.66 -6.11
N GLU A 347 27.66 -5.87 -5.66
CA GLU A 347 27.16 -7.21 -5.34
C GLU A 347 26.49 -7.90 -6.53
N THR A 348 26.50 -9.24 -6.51
CA THR A 348 25.73 -10.03 -7.48
C THR A 348 24.23 -9.80 -7.29
N ASN A 349 23.42 -9.94 -8.35
CA ASN A 349 21.97 -9.74 -8.23
C ASN A 349 21.30 -10.69 -7.22
N HIS A 350 21.88 -11.88 -7.00
CA HIS A 350 21.39 -12.81 -5.98
C HIS A 350 21.60 -12.29 -4.55
N LYS A 351 22.79 -11.74 -4.26
CA LYS A 351 23.06 -11.12 -2.96
C LYS A 351 22.24 -9.86 -2.77
N ARG A 352 22.10 -9.04 -3.81
CA ARG A 352 21.23 -7.86 -3.81
C ARG A 352 19.79 -8.24 -3.49
N LEU A 353 19.26 -9.30 -4.12
CA LEU A 353 17.92 -9.80 -3.82
C LEU A 353 17.81 -10.18 -2.35
N PHE A 354 18.79 -10.90 -1.79
CA PHE A 354 18.78 -11.29 -0.37
C PHE A 354 18.75 -10.07 0.55
N ILE A 355 19.56 -9.04 0.26
CA ILE A 355 19.55 -7.77 0.99
C ILE A 355 18.16 -7.11 0.90
N ILE A 356 17.61 -7.00 -0.32
CA ILE A 356 16.29 -6.41 -0.57
C ILE A 356 15.18 -7.15 0.20
N LEU A 357 15.22 -8.48 0.27
CA LEU A 357 14.17 -9.28 0.91
C LEU A 357 14.22 -9.25 2.43
N ASN A 358 15.41 -9.06 3.02
CA ASN A 358 15.61 -9.00 4.47
C ASN A 358 15.40 -7.61 5.05
N ASP A 359 15.62 -6.56 4.26
CA ASP A 359 15.37 -5.19 4.66
C ASP A 359 13.90 -4.82 4.40
N PRO A 360 13.10 -4.47 5.43
CA PRO A 360 11.68 -4.18 5.25
C PRO A 360 11.40 -2.99 4.33
N ALA A 361 12.26 -1.97 4.31
CA ALA A 361 12.09 -0.79 3.48
C ALA A 361 12.41 -1.06 2.00
N LEU A 362 13.52 -1.76 1.72
CA LEU A 362 13.82 -2.23 0.36
C LEU A 362 12.76 -3.20 -0.13
N ARG A 363 12.29 -4.13 0.72
CA ARG A 363 11.24 -5.06 0.36
C ARG A 363 9.95 -4.35 -0.01
N PHE A 364 9.57 -3.32 0.75
CA PHE A 364 8.41 -2.49 0.44
C PHE A 364 8.56 -1.83 -0.94
N GLN A 365 9.70 -1.18 -1.22
CA GLN A 365 9.94 -0.54 -2.53
C GLN A 365 9.93 -1.56 -3.67
N PHE A 366 10.55 -2.71 -3.45
CA PHE A 366 10.59 -3.78 -4.43
C PHE A 366 9.19 -4.36 -4.69
N ARG A 367 8.33 -4.48 -3.67
CA ARG A 367 6.93 -4.89 -3.83
C ARG A 367 6.17 -3.93 -4.73
N VAL A 368 6.28 -2.63 -4.49
CA VAL A 368 5.62 -1.60 -5.32
C VAL A 368 6.07 -1.74 -6.78
N PHE A 369 7.38 -1.87 -7.00
CA PHE A 369 7.93 -2.11 -8.34
C PHE A 369 7.37 -3.38 -9.00
N LEU A 370 7.29 -4.50 -8.28
CA LEU A 370 6.75 -5.74 -8.82
C LEU A 370 5.24 -5.64 -9.14
N GLN A 371 4.48 -4.83 -8.38
CA GLN A 371 3.07 -4.57 -8.66
C GLN A 371 2.89 -3.81 -9.98
N GLU A 372 3.67 -2.75 -10.20
CA GLU A 372 3.67 -1.98 -11.44
C GLU A 372 4.08 -2.82 -12.66
N ASN A 373 4.94 -3.81 -12.44
CA ASN A 373 5.41 -4.73 -13.48
C ASN A 373 4.61 -6.05 -13.54
N TYR A 374 3.45 -6.13 -12.87
CA TYR A 374 2.55 -7.29 -12.87
C TYR A 374 3.22 -8.63 -12.52
N CYS A 375 4.19 -8.62 -11.61
CA CYS A 375 4.94 -9.80 -11.19
C CYS A 375 5.08 -9.94 -9.65
N GLU A 376 4.17 -9.31 -8.89
CA GLU A 376 4.09 -9.35 -7.42
C GLU A 376 3.91 -10.78 -6.86
N GLU A 377 3.33 -11.70 -7.64
CA GLU A 377 3.10 -13.09 -7.24
C GLU A 377 4.40 -13.81 -6.87
N ASN A 378 5.53 -13.45 -7.48
CA ASN A 378 6.84 -14.03 -7.17
C ASN A 378 7.28 -13.71 -5.73
N LEU A 379 7.16 -12.45 -5.31
CA LEU A 379 7.47 -12.03 -3.94
C LEU A 379 6.44 -12.58 -2.94
N SER A 380 5.17 -12.60 -3.33
CA SER A 380 4.09 -13.13 -2.48
C SER A 380 4.31 -14.62 -2.18
N PHE A 381 4.61 -15.43 -3.20
CA PHE A 381 4.95 -16.83 -3.05
C PHE A 381 6.20 -17.03 -2.17
N TYR A 382 7.25 -16.23 -2.36
CA TYR A 382 8.45 -16.31 -1.52
C TYR A 382 8.13 -16.10 -0.03
N LEU A 383 7.38 -15.06 0.31
CA LEU A 383 7.03 -14.76 1.71
C LEU A 383 6.09 -15.82 2.30
N GLU A 384 5.11 -16.29 1.54
CA GLU A 384 4.19 -17.32 2.03
C GLU A 384 4.83 -18.70 2.17
N SER A 385 5.82 -19.03 1.32
CA SER A 385 6.57 -20.28 1.44
C SER A 385 7.48 -20.30 2.67
N ILE A 386 8.04 -19.16 3.10
CA ILE A 386 8.75 -19.07 4.38
C ILE A 386 7.83 -19.44 5.55
N GLN A 387 6.63 -18.87 5.58
CA GLN A 387 5.65 -19.19 6.64
C GLN A 387 5.27 -20.66 6.62
N PHE A 388 5.07 -21.25 5.43
CA PHE A 388 4.82 -22.67 5.29
C PHE A 388 6.00 -23.52 5.82
N PHE A 389 7.25 -23.18 5.49
CA PHE A 389 8.40 -23.92 6.00
C PHE A 389 8.53 -23.85 7.51
N GLN A 390 8.28 -22.68 8.11
CA GLN A 390 8.25 -22.51 9.56
C GLN A 390 7.17 -23.39 10.21
N LEU A 391 5.95 -23.40 9.65
CA LEU A 391 4.87 -24.27 10.15
C LEU A 391 5.23 -25.74 10.04
N ALA A 392 5.77 -26.16 8.89
CA ALA A 392 6.15 -27.54 8.63
C ALA A 392 7.30 -28.02 9.52
N GLU A 393 8.26 -27.14 9.85
CA GLU A 393 9.39 -27.45 10.75
C GLU A 393 8.92 -27.69 12.19
N HIS A 394 7.92 -26.93 12.66
CA HIS A 394 7.37 -27.07 14.00
C HIS A 394 6.27 -28.14 14.11
N ALA A 395 5.84 -28.73 13.01
CA ALA A 395 4.78 -29.72 12.96
C ALA A 395 5.23 -31.07 13.55
N LYS A 396 4.77 -31.39 14.78
CA LYS A 396 5.14 -32.62 15.50
C LYS A 396 3.98 -33.59 15.70
N ASP A 397 2.76 -33.05 15.78
CA ASP A 397 1.53 -33.79 16.04
C ASP A 397 0.62 -33.83 14.80
N SER A 398 -0.36 -34.73 14.79
CA SER A 398 -1.23 -34.93 13.63
C SER A 398 -1.97 -33.66 13.21
N MET A 399 -2.34 -32.80 14.17
CA MET A 399 -3.07 -31.56 13.88
C MET A 399 -2.19 -30.53 13.18
N SER A 400 -0.97 -30.30 13.67
CA SER A 400 -0.03 -29.35 13.03
C SER A 400 0.47 -29.82 11.66
N ILE A 401 0.60 -31.14 11.46
CA ILE A 401 0.91 -31.73 10.15
C ILE A 401 -0.25 -31.45 9.18
N GLN A 402 -1.49 -31.68 9.59
CA GLN A 402 -2.67 -31.40 8.78
C GLN A 402 -2.81 -29.90 8.46
N GLU A 403 -2.52 -29.03 9.42
CA GLU A 403 -2.50 -27.57 9.21
C GLU A 403 -1.43 -27.18 8.17
N SER A 404 -0.22 -27.74 8.27
CA SER A 404 0.87 -27.50 7.31
C SER A 404 0.52 -27.97 5.90
N LEU A 405 -0.08 -29.16 5.77
CA LEU A 405 -0.57 -29.68 4.49
C LEU A 405 -1.70 -28.81 3.92
N THR A 406 -2.60 -28.31 4.76
CA THR A 406 -3.65 -27.37 4.35
C THR A 406 -3.03 -26.08 3.79
N LYS A 407 -2.01 -25.53 4.46
CA LYS A 407 -1.27 -24.36 3.96
C LYS A 407 -0.56 -24.65 2.63
N ALA A 408 -0.03 -25.86 2.46
CA ALA A 408 0.60 -26.28 1.22
C ALA A 408 -0.41 -26.37 0.05
N TYR A 409 -1.63 -26.84 0.33
CA TYR A 409 -2.73 -26.83 -0.64
C TYR A 409 -3.17 -25.42 -1.02
N ASP A 410 -3.26 -24.50 -0.06
CA ASP A 410 -3.56 -23.10 -0.33
C ASP A 410 -2.51 -22.48 -1.27
N LEU A 411 -1.23 -22.74 -1.01
CA LEU A 411 -0.11 -22.30 -1.86
C LEU A 411 -0.19 -22.89 -3.28
N TYR A 412 -0.48 -24.19 -3.37
CA TYR A 412 -0.60 -24.86 -4.66
C TYR A 412 -1.74 -24.27 -5.49
N ASN A 413 -2.93 -24.11 -4.90
CA ASN A 413 -4.10 -23.55 -5.57
C ASN A 413 -3.89 -22.09 -5.99
N ALA A 414 -3.22 -21.30 -5.16
CA ALA A 414 -2.96 -19.89 -5.46
C ALA A 414 -1.90 -19.69 -6.54
N PHE A 415 -0.81 -20.46 -6.54
CA PHE A 415 0.39 -20.12 -7.32
C PHE A 415 0.82 -21.15 -8.38
N LEU A 416 0.34 -22.39 -8.30
CA LEU A 416 0.88 -23.50 -9.11
C LEU A 416 -0.15 -24.17 -10.02
N VAL A 417 -1.44 -24.06 -9.70
CA VAL A 417 -2.52 -24.55 -10.55
C VAL A 417 -2.51 -23.81 -11.89
N GLU A 418 -2.63 -24.57 -12.98
CA GLU A 418 -2.68 -24.05 -14.34
C GLU A 418 -3.86 -23.08 -14.54
N GLY A 419 -3.59 -21.92 -15.12
CA GLY A 419 -4.58 -20.87 -15.30
C GLY A 419 -4.95 -20.15 -14.00
N SER A 420 -4.14 -20.30 -12.95
CA SER A 420 -4.24 -19.43 -11.78
C SER A 420 -3.89 -17.99 -12.17
N PRO A 421 -4.66 -16.99 -11.71
CA PRO A 421 -4.31 -15.56 -11.85
C PRO A 421 -2.95 -15.16 -11.24
N CYS A 422 -2.39 -15.98 -10.35
CA CYS A 422 -1.07 -15.80 -9.75
C CYS A 422 -0.11 -16.96 -10.12
N GLU A 423 -0.32 -17.60 -11.28
CA GLU A 423 0.48 -18.72 -11.73
C GLU A 423 1.97 -18.33 -11.87
N LEU A 424 2.83 -19.09 -11.20
CA LEU A 424 4.26 -18.87 -11.22
C LEU A 424 4.92 -19.41 -12.49
N ASN A 425 5.97 -18.72 -12.93
CA ASN A 425 6.82 -19.18 -14.01
C ASN A 425 7.90 -20.15 -13.47
N LEU A 426 7.55 -21.45 -13.45
CA LEU A 426 8.42 -22.55 -13.01
C LEU A 426 8.60 -23.57 -14.12
N ASP A 427 9.68 -24.34 -14.03
CA ASP A 427 9.94 -25.43 -14.96
C ASP A 427 8.80 -26.46 -14.96
N TYR A 428 8.38 -26.89 -16.15
CA TYR A 428 7.25 -27.82 -16.33
C TYR A 428 7.40 -29.10 -15.51
N ALA A 429 8.60 -29.69 -15.47
CA ALA A 429 8.87 -30.90 -14.70
C ALA A 429 8.64 -30.71 -13.19
N LEU A 430 8.95 -29.53 -12.65
CA LEU A 430 8.73 -29.21 -11.24
C LEU A 430 7.25 -28.98 -10.95
N LYS A 431 6.53 -28.28 -11.84
CA LYS A 431 5.06 -28.13 -11.74
C LYS A 431 4.36 -29.48 -11.75
N GLN A 432 4.74 -30.37 -12.66
CA GLN A 432 4.17 -31.72 -12.73
C GLN A 432 4.43 -32.51 -11.44
N SER A 433 5.67 -32.47 -10.93
CA SER A 433 6.02 -33.16 -9.68
C SER A 433 5.22 -32.64 -8.48
N LEU A 434 4.96 -31.32 -8.44
CA LEU A 434 4.11 -30.70 -7.41
C LEU A 434 2.64 -31.13 -7.55
N ALA A 435 2.11 -31.18 -8.78
CA ALA A 435 0.74 -31.61 -9.05
C ALA A 435 0.51 -33.09 -8.67
N ASP A 436 1.43 -33.98 -9.06
CA ASP A 436 1.37 -35.40 -8.74
C ASP A 436 1.45 -35.62 -7.21
N CYS A 437 2.32 -34.86 -6.54
CA CYS A 437 2.44 -34.92 -5.08
C CYS A 437 1.17 -34.44 -4.37
N MET A 438 0.58 -33.34 -4.82
CA MET A 438 -0.63 -32.75 -4.24
C MET A 438 -1.89 -33.61 -4.44
N THR A 439 -1.95 -34.40 -5.50
CA THR A 439 -3.05 -35.33 -5.76
C THR A 439 -2.91 -36.65 -5.00
N THR A 440 -1.70 -37.01 -4.59
CA THR A 440 -1.38 -38.26 -3.87
C THR A 440 -1.50 -38.14 -2.35
N ILE A 441 -1.81 -36.97 -1.80
CA ILE A 441 -1.93 -36.79 -0.35
C ILE A 441 -3.15 -37.57 0.16
N VAL A 442 -2.89 -38.73 0.77
CA VAL A 442 -3.89 -39.58 1.41
C VAL A 442 -3.88 -39.28 2.91
N LEU A 443 -4.96 -38.67 3.41
CA LEU A 443 -5.13 -38.25 4.81
C LEU A 443 -5.56 -39.40 5.74
N ASN A 444 -4.90 -40.56 5.67
CA ASN A 444 -5.36 -41.74 6.40
C ASN A 444 -4.43 -42.17 7.55
N ASP A 445 -3.13 -41.88 7.48
CA ASP A 445 -2.16 -42.41 8.44
C ASP A 445 -1.04 -41.41 8.78
N ASN A 446 -0.61 -41.37 10.05
CA ASN A 446 0.30 -40.34 10.56
C ASN A 446 1.70 -40.39 9.92
N GLU A 447 2.22 -41.59 9.66
CA GLU A 447 3.53 -41.75 9.02
C GLU A 447 3.50 -41.31 7.55
N THR A 448 2.43 -41.64 6.81
CA THR A 448 2.28 -41.23 5.42
C THR A 448 2.04 -39.73 5.29
N MET A 449 1.26 -39.12 6.19
CA MET A 449 1.08 -37.66 6.25
C MET A 449 2.42 -36.94 6.48
N LYS A 450 3.27 -37.46 7.37
CA LYS A 450 4.58 -36.88 7.63
C LYS A 450 5.53 -37.02 6.43
N ASN A 451 5.63 -38.21 5.84
CA ASN A 451 6.46 -38.44 4.65
C ASN A 451 6.01 -37.59 3.45
N THR A 452 4.70 -37.38 3.34
CA THR A 452 4.11 -36.50 2.33
C THR A 452 4.49 -35.05 2.59
N LEU A 453 4.36 -34.56 3.82
CA LEU A 453 4.76 -33.21 4.19
C LEU A 453 6.25 -32.97 3.89
N GLU A 454 7.14 -33.90 4.24
CA GLU A 454 8.58 -33.79 3.92
C GLU A 454 8.83 -33.71 2.41
N SER A 455 8.10 -34.49 1.62
CA SER A 455 8.20 -34.47 0.15
C SER A 455 7.72 -33.13 -0.43
N VAL A 456 6.59 -32.63 0.07
CA VAL A 456 6.01 -31.33 -0.30
C VAL A 456 6.99 -30.19 0.04
N VAL A 457 7.58 -30.19 1.24
CA VAL A 457 8.59 -29.21 1.66
C VAL A 457 9.78 -29.19 0.69
N ARG A 458 10.30 -30.35 0.31
CA ARG A 458 11.42 -30.45 -0.65
C ARG A 458 11.06 -29.89 -2.03
N LEU A 459 9.83 -30.08 -2.50
CA LEU A 459 9.38 -29.56 -3.79
C LEU A 459 9.16 -28.04 -3.76
N PHE A 460 8.55 -27.52 -2.70
CA PHE A 460 8.40 -26.07 -2.51
C PHE A 460 9.74 -25.37 -2.32
N ASP A 461 10.72 -25.99 -1.66
CA ASP A 461 12.08 -25.43 -1.54
C ASP A 461 12.74 -25.28 -2.93
N LYS A 462 12.60 -26.28 -3.80
CA LYS A 462 13.04 -26.18 -5.19
C LYS A 462 12.33 -25.06 -5.94
N ALA A 463 11.00 -24.95 -5.79
CA ALA A 463 10.21 -23.91 -6.42
C ALA A 463 10.64 -22.51 -5.95
N GLN A 464 10.79 -22.32 -4.64
CA GLN A 464 11.24 -21.06 -4.04
C GLN A 464 12.61 -20.66 -4.59
N LYS A 465 13.57 -21.60 -4.70
CA LYS A 465 14.89 -21.35 -5.29
C LYS A 465 14.81 -20.94 -6.76
N GLN A 466 13.92 -21.53 -7.56
CA GLN A 466 13.71 -21.11 -8.94
C GLN A 466 13.15 -19.68 -9.03
N ILE A 467 12.14 -19.35 -8.21
CA ILE A 467 11.56 -18.00 -8.17
C ILE A 467 12.58 -16.95 -7.69
N LEU A 468 13.41 -17.28 -6.70
CA LEU A 468 14.50 -16.39 -6.28
C LEU A 468 15.49 -16.13 -7.42
N ARG A 469 15.87 -17.16 -8.17
CA ARG A 469 16.75 -16.99 -9.35
C ARG A 469 16.08 -16.16 -10.43
N LEU A 470 14.78 -16.36 -10.67
CA LEU A 470 13.99 -15.58 -11.63
C LEU A 470 13.98 -14.09 -11.24
N MET A 471 13.61 -13.78 -10.00
CA MET A 471 13.59 -12.40 -9.48
C MET A 471 15.00 -11.78 -9.52
N ALA A 472 16.04 -12.52 -9.14
CA ALA A 472 17.42 -12.03 -9.17
C ALA A 472 17.91 -11.76 -10.59
N ARG A 473 17.52 -12.57 -11.57
CA ARG A 473 17.95 -12.41 -12.97
C ARG A 473 17.17 -11.30 -13.68
N ASP A 474 15.86 -11.25 -13.48
CA ASP A 474 14.97 -10.45 -14.33
C ASP A 474 14.43 -9.21 -13.61
N SER A 475 13.98 -9.34 -12.35
CA SER A 475 13.35 -8.24 -11.61
C SER A 475 14.36 -7.29 -10.96
N VAL A 476 15.43 -7.81 -10.33
CA VAL A 476 16.40 -6.99 -9.60
C VAL A 476 17.13 -5.99 -10.50
N PRO A 477 17.65 -6.37 -11.69
CA PRO A 477 18.30 -5.40 -12.56
C PRO A 477 17.35 -4.29 -13.01
N LYS A 478 16.10 -4.64 -13.32
CA LYS A 478 15.07 -3.66 -13.71
C LYS A 478 14.65 -2.76 -12.56
N PHE A 479 14.58 -3.28 -11.34
CA PHE A 479 14.34 -2.49 -10.14
C PHE A 479 15.47 -1.48 -9.90
N LEU A 480 16.73 -1.90 -10.01
CA LEU A 480 17.86 -0.98 -9.90
C LEU A 480 17.91 0.01 -11.08
N GLN A 481 17.48 -0.42 -12.26
CA GLN A 481 17.33 0.47 -13.42
C GLN A 481 16.21 1.48 -13.22
N SER A 482 15.04 1.11 -12.69
CA SER A 482 13.96 2.06 -12.44
C SER A 482 14.39 3.10 -11.41
N ILE A 483 15.09 2.67 -10.36
CA ILE A 483 15.75 3.55 -9.39
C ILE A 483 16.72 4.53 -10.08
N THR A 484 17.47 4.08 -11.09
CA THR A 484 18.46 4.90 -11.82
C THR A 484 17.92 5.67 -13.03
N GLN A 485 16.80 5.27 -13.62
CA GLN A 485 16.12 5.95 -14.74
C GLN A 485 15.22 7.06 -14.24
N ILE A 486 14.55 6.88 -13.10
CA ILE A 486 13.90 7.98 -12.37
C ILE A 486 14.93 9.08 -12.05
N ARG A 487 16.19 8.69 -11.82
CA ARG A 487 17.35 9.58 -11.68
C ARG A 487 17.78 10.29 -12.98
N ASN A 488 17.45 9.77 -14.17
CA ASN A 488 17.83 10.34 -15.46
C ASN A 488 16.71 11.14 -16.15
N ASP A 489 15.44 10.75 -16.02
CA ASP A 489 14.32 11.51 -16.57
C ASP A 489 14.13 12.84 -15.83
N THR A 490 14.44 12.89 -14.52
CA THR A 490 14.56 14.16 -13.79
C THR A 490 15.71 15.04 -14.30
N ASN A 491 16.77 14.45 -14.87
CA ASN A 491 17.83 15.21 -15.55
C ASN A 491 17.43 15.68 -16.95
N GLN A 492 16.62 14.93 -17.71
CA GLN A 492 16.13 15.37 -19.02
C GLN A 492 15.03 16.44 -18.92
N PHE A 493 14.19 16.41 -17.87
CA PHE A 493 13.30 17.53 -17.56
C PHE A 493 14.06 18.85 -17.31
N GLN A 494 15.36 18.81 -16.98
CA GLN A 494 16.21 20.01 -16.89
C GLN A 494 16.75 20.49 -18.26
N GLU A 495 16.88 19.62 -19.27
CA GLU A 495 17.33 20.04 -20.61
C GLU A 495 16.20 20.68 -21.43
N PHE A 496 14.95 20.23 -21.26
CA PHE A 496 13.79 20.84 -21.93
C PHE A 496 13.39 22.23 -21.40
N ILE A 497 14.01 22.70 -20.31
CA ILE A 497 13.76 24.02 -19.70
C ILE A 497 15.00 24.93 -19.83
N LYS A 498 15.99 24.56 -20.66
CA LYS A 498 16.94 25.58 -21.16
C LYS A 498 16.24 26.38 -22.25
N PRO A 499 16.04 27.70 -22.11
CA PRO A 499 15.68 28.51 -23.25
C PRO A 499 16.84 28.39 -24.25
N THR A 500 16.61 27.72 -25.37
CA THR A 500 17.50 27.78 -26.52
C THR A 500 17.47 29.21 -27.05
N PHE A 501 18.33 30.07 -26.49
CA PHE A 501 18.63 31.36 -27.08
C PHE A 501 19.43 31.09 -28.36
N SER A 502 18.71 30.97 -29.48
CA SER A 502 19.27 31.12 -30.82
C SER A 502 19.79 32.54 -30.96
N THR A 503 21.11 32.73 -30.85
CA THR A 503 21.78 33.99 -31.15
C THR A 503 21.87 34.17 -32.67
N HIS A 504 20.84 34.74 -33.28
CA HIS A 504 21.01 35.44 -34.55
C HIS A 504 21.42 36.90 -34.27
N PRO A 505 22.57 37.37 -34.75
CA PRO A 505 22.97 38.76 -34.61
C PRO A 505 22.17 39.64 -35.58
N ILE A 506 21.37 40.55 -35.04
CA ILE A 506 20.74 41.63 -35.81
C ILE A 506 21.83 42.67 -36.11
N SER A 507 22.16 42.83 -37.38
CA SER A 507 23.06 43.87 -37.89
C SER A 507 22.43 45.25 -37.68
N GLN A 508 23.11 46.10 -36.93
CA GLN A 508 22.87 47.55 -36.96
C GLN A 508 23.40 48.09 -38.29
N THR A 509 22.53 48.75 -39.05
CA THR A 509 22.96 49.77 -40.02
C THR A 509 22.17 51.03 -39.76
N SER A 510 22.96 52.10 -39.61
CA SER A 510 22.67 53.53 -39.57
C SER A 510 21.59 54.02 -40.51
#